data_AF-A0A938BD72-F1
#
_entry.id   AF-A0A938BD72-F1
#
_cell.length_a   1.000
_cell.length_b   1.000
_cell.length_c   1.000
_cell.angle_alpha   90.00
_cell.angle_beta   90.00
_cell.angle_gamma   90.00
#
_symmetry.space_group_name_H-M   'P 1'
#
loop_
_entity.id
_entity.type
_entity.pdbx_description
1 polymer ?
#
loop_
_entity_poly.entity_id
_entity_poly.type
_entity_poly.pdbx_seq_one_letter_code
_entity_poly.pdbx_strand_id
1 'polypeptide(L)'
;MGVYPVTIPYKYFYYWLSKIDLITLSDGSNVPQINHKAIEPLPFPLPPLSEQHKIVEEIERRLSVTDKIESVIETEIKRAERLRQSILKQAFSGKLVPQNPNDEPASILLEKIKQEKAYLESEKGSKNLKSKENTKQMGLF
;
A
#
# COMPACT_ATOMS: atom_id res chain seq x y z
N MET A 1 -44.82 15.27 25.81
CA MET A 1 -45.26 16.59 25.32
C MET A 1 -44.41 16.88 24.08
N GLY A 2 -44.94 16.57 22.89
CA GLY A 2 -44.19 16.65 21.64
C GLY A 2 -44.20 18.06 21.11
N VAL A 3 -43.03 18.71 21.05
CA VAL A 3 -42.83 19.97 20.35
C VAL A 3 -41.96 19.65 19.13
N TYR A 4 -42.50 19.80 17.91
CA TYR A 4 -41.74 19.70 16.66
C TYR A 4 -42.20 20.78 15.67
N PRO A 5 -41.35 21.34 14.80
CA PRO A 5 -39.89 21.25 14.77
C PRO A 5 -39.24 22.64 14.88
N VAL A 6 -38.34 22.82 15.85
CA VAL A 6 -37.18 23.68 15.55
C VAL A 6 -36.46 22.95 14.41
N THR A 7 -36.37 23.57 13.23
CA THR A 7 -35.66 22.98 12.10
C THR A 7 -34.18 22.92 12.44
N ILE A 8 -33.74 21.83 13.06
CA ILE A 8 -32.34 21.57 13.37
C ILE A 8 -31.68 21.06 12.09
N PRO A 9 -30.59 21.68 11.62
CA PRO A 9 -29.82 21.13 10.51
C PRO A 9 -29.37 19.70 10.84
N TYR A 10 -29.69 18.74 9.97
CA TYR A 10 -29.35 17.33 10.20
C TYR A 10 -27.85 17.12 10.46
N LYS A 11 -26.99 17.92 9.83
CA LYS A 11 -25.53 17.92 10.05
C LYS A 11 -25.15 18.35 11.46
N TYR A 12 -25.84 19.34 12.03
CA TYR A 12 -25.58 19.78 13.40
C TYR A 12 -25.89 18.66 14.39
N PHE A 13 -27.06 18.03 14.23
CA PHE A 13 -27.45 16.87 15.04
C PHE A 13 -26.47 15.70 14.88
N TYR A 14 -26.08 15.39 13.63
CA TYR A 14 -25.11 14.35 13.33
C TYR A 14 -23.78 14.62 14.04
N TYR A 15 -23.20 15.82 13.91
CA TYR A 15 -21.92 16.13 14.56
C TYR A 15 -21.98 16.13 16.08
N TRP A 16 -23.09 16.56 16.68
CA TRP A 16 -23.30 16.39 18.12
C TRP A 16 -23.34 14.93 18.51
N LEU A 17 -24.13 14.11 17.81
CA LEU A 17 -24.25 12.67 18.10
C LEU A 17 -22.91 11.95 17.93
N SER A 18 -22.13 12.30 16.92
CA SER A 18 -20.78 11.76 16.69
C SER A 18 -19.77 12.13 17.77
N LYS A 19 -20.04 13.11 18.64
CA LYS A 19 -19.20 13.40 19.82
C LYS A 19 -19.47 12.48 21.00
N ILE A 20 -20.58 11.77 20.99
CA ILE A 20 -20.96 10.87 22.06
C ILE A 20 -20.36 9.51 21.77
N ASP A 21 -19.62 8.96 22.75
CA ASP A 21 -19.16 7.59 22.67
C ASP A 21 -20.32 6.63 22.97
N LEU A 22 -20.98 6.20 21.90
CA LEU A 22 -22.11 5.28 21.94
C LEU A 22 -21.76 3.91 22.55
N ILE A 23 -20.48 3.52 22.55
CA ILE A 23 -20.03 2.25 23.14
C ILE A 23 -20.22 2.28 24.66
N THR A 24 -19.94 3.43 25.29
CA THR A 24 -20.10 3.61 26.74
C THR A 24 -21.56 3.57 27.20
N LEU A 25 -22.49 3.81 26.28
CA LEU A 25 -23.94 3.79 26.50
C LEU A 25 -24.58 2.43 26.14
N SER A 26 -23.78 1.49 25.63
CA SER A 26 -24.28 0.16 25.29
C SER A 26 -24.41 -0.71 26.55
N ASP A 27 -25.53 -1.41 26.63
CA ASP A 27 -25.84 -2.37 27.69
C ASP A 27 -26.27 -3.69 27.02
N GLY A 28 -25.62 -4.79 27.37
CA GLY A 28 -25.85 -6.09 26.77
C GLY A 28 -24.63 -7.02 26.85
N SER A 29 -24.79 -8.17 27.51
CA SER A 29 -23.69 -9.13 27.73
C SER A 29 -23.26 -9.90 26.47
N ASN A 30 -24.18 -10.08 25.51
CA ASN A 30 -23.95 -10.89 24.30
C ASN A 30 -23.97 -10.04 23.01
N VAL A 31 -24.77 -8.98 22.96
CA VAL A 31 -24.84 -8.03 21.85
C VAL A 31 -24.97 -6.62 22.44
N PRO A 32 -24.03 -5.70 22.14
CA PRO A 32 -24.14 -4.31 22.57
C PRO A 32 -25.41 -3.67 21.99
N GLN A 33 -26.29 -3.18 22.85
CA GLN A 33 -27.50 -2.45 22.46
C GLN A 33 -27.60 -1.14 23.24
N ILE A 34 -28.08 -0.10 22.58
CA ILE A 34 -28.34 1.19 23.24
C ILE A 34 -29.84 1.30 23.49
N ASN A 35 -30.22 1.37 24.75
CA ASN A 35 -31.62 1.45 25.17
C ASN A 35 -32.11 2.90 25.23
N HIS A 36 -33.42 3.11 25.05
CA HIS A 36 -34.03 4.45 25.12
C HIS A 36 -33.66 5.20 26.41
N LYS A 37 -33.63 4.48 27.54
CA LYS A 37 -33.26 5.03 28.86
C LYS A 37 -31.83 5.59 28.93
N ALA A 38 -30.93 5.10 28.06
CA ALA A 38 -29.55 5.59 27.97
C ALA A 38 -29.44 6.84 27.07
N ILE A 39 -30.34 6.98 26.09
CA ILE A 39 -30.34 8.10 25.13
C ILE A 39 -31.13 9.30 25.67
N GLU A 40 -32.29 9.05 26.30
CA GLU A 40 -33.20 10.08 26.82
C GLU A 40 -32.54 11.12 27.75
N PRO A 41 -31.63 10.77 28.68
CA PRO A 41 -30.99 11.75 29.55
C PRO A 41 -29.85 12.53 28.88
N LEU A 42 -29.50 12.23 27.62
CA LEU A 42 -28.38 12.91 26.96
C LEU A 42 -28.71 14.39 26.71
N PRO A 43 -27.89 15.33 27.21
CA PRO A 43 -28.14 16.75 27.03
C PRO A 43 -27.88 17.15 25.57
N PHE A 44 -28.92 17.59 24.88
CA PHE A 44 -28.82 18.14 23.52
C PHE A 44 -28.69 19.68 23.57
N PRO A 45 -27.54 20.27 23.20
CA PRO A 45 -27.39 21.71 23.13
C PRO A 45 -28.17 22.27 21.95
N LEU A 46 -29.04 23.24 22.21
CA LEU A 46 -29.87 23.89 21.18
C LEU A 46 -29.57 25.40 21.12
N PRO A 47 -28.45 25.81 20.49
CA PRO A 47 -28.15 27.22 20.29
C PRO A 47 -29.08 27.83 19.20
N PRO A 48 -29.09 29.17 19.00
CA PRO A 48 -29.85 29.79 17.93
C PRO A 48 -29.52 29.22 16.55
N LEU A 49 -30.48 29.23 15.62
CA LEU A 49 -30.34 28.60 14.30
C LEU A 49 -29.13 29.12 13.51
N SER A 50 -28.82 30.41 13.62
CA SER A 50 -27.64 31.01 12.98
C SER A 50 -26.33 30.41 13.49
N GLU A 51 -26.25 30.11 14.79
CA GLU A 51 -25.07 29.51 15.41
C GLU A 51 -24.95 28.03 15.04
N GLN A 52 -26.08 27.29 14.94
CA GLN A 52 -26.07 25.91 14.46
C GLN A 52 -25.45 25.80 13.06
N HIS A 53 -25.79 26.73 12.15
CA HIS A 53 -25.22 26.77 10.80
C HIS A 53 -23.73 27.11 10.81
N LYS A 54 -23.31 28.11 11.59
CA LYS A 54 -21.88 28.47 11.72
C LYS A 54 -21.03 27.31 12.24
N ILE A 55 -21.53 26.57 13.23
CA ILE A 55 -20.84 25.40 13.76
C ILE A 55 -20.68 24.33 12.68
N VAL A 56 -21.75 24.04 11.93
CA VAL A 56 -21.70 23.07 10.82
C VAL A 56 -20.71 23.53 9.75
N GLU A 57 -20.76 24.78 9.34
CA GLU A 57 -19.87 25.35 8.34
C GLU A 57 -18.40 25.23 8.74
N GLU A 58 -18.06 25.56 9.99
CA GLU A 58 -16.69 25.48 10.48
C GLU A 58 -16.19 24.04 10.59
N ILE A 59 -17.05 23.09 10.98
CA ILE A 59 -16.71 21.66 11.00
C ILE A 59 -16.45 21.16 9.57
N GLU A 60 -17.36 21.41 8.64
CA GLU A 60 -17.24 21.01 7.23
C GLU A 60 -16.00 21.62 6.58
N ARG A 61 -15.72 22.90 6.85
CA ARG A 61 -14.52 23.58 6.36
C ARG A 61 -13.25 22.86 6.82
N ARG A 62 -13.20 22.42 8.08
CA ARG A 62 -12.05 21.69 8.63
C ARG A 62 -11.94 20.27 8.07
N LEU A 63 -13.05 19.55 7.95
CA LEU A 63 -13.07 18.20 7.38
C LEU A 63 -12.65 18.21 5.91
N SER A 64 -13.07 19.23 5.15
CA SER A 64 -12.64 19.40 3.75
C SER A 64 -11.13 19.55 3.59
N VAL A 65 -10.44 20.16 4.55
CA VAL A 65 -8.96 20.22 4.55
C VAL A 65 -8.37 18.82 4.71
N THR A 66 -8.93 18.00 5.61
CA THR A 66 -8.51 16.61 5.80
C THR A 66 -8.72 15.79 4.52
N ASP A 67 -9.89 15.87 3.90
CA ASP A 67 -10.19 15.16 2.65
C ASP A 67 -9.19 15.54 1.55
N LYS A 68 -8.80 16.82 1.49
CA LYS A 68 -7.82 17.30 0.53
C LYS A 68 -6.43 16.72 0.78
N ILE A 69 -6.02 16.62 2.05
CA ILE A 69 -4.75 16.03 2.45
C ILE A 69 -4.71 14.55 2.09
N GLU A 70 -5.77 13.80 2.39
CA GLU A 70 -5.88 12.38 2.04
C GLU A 70 -5.75 12.16 0.53
N SER A 71 -6.48 12.94 -0.27
CA SER A 71 -6.39 12.90 -1.73
C SER A 71 -4.97 13.18 -2.27
N VAL A 72 -4.26 14.15 -1.66
CA VAL A 72 -2.87 14.46 -2.01
C VAL A 72 -1.95 13.29 -1.67
N ILE A 73 -2.08 12.71 -0.48
CA ILE A 73 -1.28 11.57 -0.04
C ILE A 73 -1.45 10.39 -1.00
N GLU A 74 -2.68 10.03 -1.36
CA GLU A 74 -2.94 8.94 -2.30
C GLU A 74 -2.29 9.18 -3.67
N THR A 75 -2.34 10.42 -4.15
CA THR A 75 -1.77 10.80 -5.44
C THR A 75 -0.24 10.73 -5.41
N GLU A 76 0.39 11.21 -4.33
CA GLU A 76 1.84 11.20 -4.17
C GLU A 76 2.38 9.77 -3.98
N ILE A 77 1.67 8.89 -3.28
CA ILE A 77 2.03 7.46 -3.20
C ILE A 77 2.08 6.85 -4.60
N LYS A 78 1.02 7.03 -5.40
CA LYS A 78 0.96 6.53 -6.79
C LYS A 78 2.08 7.12 -7.65
N ARG A 79 2.44 8.39 -7.43
CA ARG A 79 3.54 9.05 -8.13
C ARG A 79 4.90 8.46 -7.76
N ALA A 80 5.14 8.22 -6.47
CA ALA A 80 6.37 7.60 -5.98
C ALA A 80 6.54 6.18 -6.51
N GLU A 81 5.47 5.38 -6.55
CA GLU A 81 5.49 4.04 -7.15
C GLU A 81 5.86 4.07 -8.63
N ARG A 82 5.24 4.96 -9.41
CA ARG A 82 5.55 5.13 -10.84
C ARG A 82 7.00 5.59 -11.05
N LEU A 83 7.48 6.53 -10.24
CA LEU A 83 8.86 6.99 -10.30
C LEU A 83 9.83 5.84 -10.03
N ARG A 84 9.57 5.05 -8.97
CA ARG A 84 10.37 3.86 -8.65
C ARG A 84 10.39 2.86 -9.80
N GLN A 85 9.24 2.57 -10.41
CA GLN A 85 9.16 1.68 -11.59
C GLN A 85 9.95 2.24 -12.77
N SER A 86 9.88 3.56 -13.01
CA SER A 86 10.61 4.21 -14.11
C SER A 86 12.12 4.14 -13.90
N ILE A 87 12.60 4.41 -12.67
CA ILE A 87 14.02 4.29 -12.31
C ILE A 87 14.50 2.85 -12.48
N LEU A 88 13.74 1.86 -11.98
CA LEU A 88 14.09 0.44 -12.16
C LEU A 88 14.13 0.06 -13.64
N LYS A 89 13.15 0.49 -14.43
CA LYS A 89 13.14 0.26 -15.88
C LYS A 89 14.36 0.87 -16.56
N GLN A 90 14.74 2.10 -16.19
CA GLN A 90 15.94 2.73 -16.71
C GLN A 90 17.21 1.98 -16.31
N ALA A 91 17.29 1.52 -15.05
CA ALA A 91 18.42 0.74 -14.53
C ALA A 91 18.62 -0.56 -15.31
N PHE A 92 17.56 -1.36 -15.46
CA PHE A 92 17.62 -2.62 -16.20
C PHE A 92 17.84 -2.44 -17.71
N SER A 93 17.48 -1.28 -18.26
CA SER A 93 17.76 -0.96 -19.68
C SER A 93 19.15 -0.35 -19.92
N GLY A 94 19.98 -0.21 -18.88
CA GLY A 94 21.32 0.40 -18.97
C GLY A 94 21.32 1.91 -19.17
N LYS A 95 20.16 2.58 -19.18
CA LYS A 95 20.04 4.01 -19.51
C LYS A 95 20.39 4.97 -18.37
N LEU A 96 20.74 4.45 -17.19
CA LEU A 96 21.13 5.27 -16.02
C LEU A 96 22.59 5.72 -16.04
N VAL A 97 23.42 5.18 -16.93
CA VAL A 97 24.84 5.51 -17.07
C VAL A 97 25.13 5.86 -18.53
N PRO A 98 26.02 6.84 -18.82
CA PRO A 98 26.44 7.13 -20.19
C PRO A 98 26.93 5.86 -20.90
N GLN A 99 26.32 5.54 -22.03
CA GLN A 99 26.70 4.39 -22.82
C GLN A 99 27.92 4.74 -23.68
N ASN A 100 28.95 3.90 -23.64
CA ASN A 100 30.13 4.07 -24.48
C ASN A 100 29.86 3.41 -25.85
N PRO A 101 29.94 4.17 -26.97
CA PRO A 101 29.69 3.63 -28.32
C PRO A 101 30.65 2.51 -28.73
N ASN A 102 31.80 2.39 -28.07
CA ASN A 102 32.81 1.38 -28.33
C ASN A 102 32.64 0.11 -27.48
N ASP A 103 31.61 0.02 -26.64
CA ASP A 103 31.38 -1.18 -25.83
C ASP A 103 31.03 -2.37 -26.72
N GLU A 104 31.58 -3.55 -26.38
CA GLU A 104 31.28 -4.77 -27.12
C GLU A 104 29.79 -5.13 -27.00
N PRO A 105 29.09 -5.44 -28.11
CA PRO A 105 27.68 -5.80 -28.05
C PRO A 105 27.50 -7.10 -27.26
N ALA A 106 26.44 -7.18 -26.46
CA ALA A 106 26.14 -8.31 -25.59
C ALA A 106 26.07 -9.66 -26.33
N SER A 107 25.80 -9.65 -27.64
CA SER A 107 25.83 -10.85 -28.50
C SER A 107 27.19 -11.55 -28.48
N ILE A 108 28.29 -10.80 -28.52
CA ILE A 108 29.66 -11.33 -28.52
C ILE A 108 29.95 -12.00 -27.17
N LEU A 109 29.57 -11.37 -26.06
CA LEU A 109 29.72 -11.97 -24.74
C LEU A 109 28.90 -13.25 -24.57
N LEU A 110 27.67 -13.28 -25.11
CA LEU A 110 26.82 -14.48 -25.07
C LEU A 110 27.39 -15.63 -25.90
N GLU A 111 28.01 -15.35 -27.05
CA GLU A 111 28.73 -16.36 -27.83
C GLU A 111 29.94 -16.90 -27.07
N LYS A 112 30.75 -16.03 -26.45
CA LYS A 112 31.87 -16.43 -25.57
C LYS A 112 31.39 -17.34 -24.45
N ILE A 113 30.31 -16.98 -23.74
CA ILE A 113 29.73 -17.78 -22.65
C ILE A 113 29.23 -19.14 -23.15
N LYS A 114 28.59 -19.20 -24.34
CA LYS A 114 28.13 -20.47 -24.93
C LYS A 114 29.29 -21.39 -25.30
N GLN A 115 30.32 -20.84 -25.91
CA GLN A 115 31.53 -21.58 -26.29
C GLN A 115 32.26 -22.10 -25.04
N GLU A 116 32.43 -21.26 -24.03
CA GLU A 116 33.03 -21.62 -22.74
C GLU A 116 32.23 -22.75 -22.05
N LYS A 117 30.89 -22.63 -22.01
CA LYS A 117 30.03 -23.69 -21.45
C LYS A 117 30.18 -25.02 -22.19
N ALA A 118 30.15 -25.00 -23.52
CA ALA A 118 30.29 -26.21 -24.34
C ALA A 118 31.67 -26.86 -24.13
N TYR A 119 32.73 -26.05 -24.01
CA TYR A 119 34.07 -26.52 -23.67
C TYR A 119 34.08 -27.20 -22.29
N LEU A 120 33.55 -26.55 -21.26
CA LEU A 120 33.49 -27.09 -19.89
C LEU A 120 32.64 -28.38 -19.78
N GLU A 121 31.57 -28.50 -20.56
CA GLU A 121 30.75 -29.71 -20.64
C GLU A 121 31.50 -30.86 -21.31
N SER A 122 32.24 -30.59 -22.39
CA SER A 122 33.09 -31.59 -23.05
C SER A 122 34.24 -32.06 -22.14
N GLU A 123 34.85 -31.14 -21.40
CA GLU A 123 35.98 -31.43 -20.51
C GLU A 123 35.54 -32.26 -19.29
N LYS A 124 34.35 -31.98 -18.73
CA LYS A 124 33.73 -32.81 -17.67
C LYS A 124 33.40 -34.22 -18.16
N GLY A 125 32.94 -34.36 -19.40
CA GLY A 125 32.75 -35.66 -20.05
C GLY A 125 34.07 -36.45 -20.18
N SER A 126 35.13 -35.79 -20.64
CA SER A 126 36.46 -36.41 -20.80
C SER A 126 37.13 -36.78 -19.47
N LYS A 127 36.92 -36.00 -18.39
CA LYS A 127 37.43 -36.33 -17.04
C LYS A 127 36.70 -37.53 -16.41
N ASN A 128 35.41 -37.71 -16.68
CA ASN A 128 34.62 -38.87 -16.23
C ASN A 128 34.95 -40.18 -16.99
N LEU A 129 35.43 -40.08 -18.23
CA LEU A 129 35.90 -41.23 -19.01
C LEU A 129 37.27 -41.71 -18.53
N LYS A 130 38.20 -40.79 -18.29
CA LYS A 130 39.54 -41.12 -17.75
C LYS A 130 39.50 -41.67 -16.32
N SER A 131 38.57 -41.21 -15.48
CA SER A 131 38.39 -41.78 -14.13
C SER A 131 37.86 -43.21 -14.17
N LYS A 132 36.94 -43.55 -15.10
CA LYS A 132 36.45 -44.93 -15.29
C LYS A 132 37.48 -45.88 -15.90
N GLU A 133 38.38 -45.39 -16.76
CA GLU A 133 39.46 -46.18 -17.34
C GLU A 133 40.57 -46.50 -16.32
N ASN A 134 40.95 -45.53 -15.47
CA ASN A 134 41.92 -45.77 -14.40
C ASN A 134 41.41 -46.77 -13.33
N THR A 135 40.11 -46.78 -13.00
CA THR A 135 39.56 -47.77 -12.06
C THR A 135 39.55 -49.18 -12.65
N LYS A 136 39.49 -49.35 -13.98
CA LYS A 136 39.57 -50.67 -14.63
C LYS A 136 41.00 -51.22 -14.70
N GLN A 137 42.01 -50.37 -14.80
CA GLN A 137 43.42 -50.81 -14.82
C GLN A 137 43.96 -51.17 -13.42
N MET A 138 43.44 -50.56 -12.35
CA MET A 138 43.82 -50.91 -10.97
C MET A 138 43.15 -52.17 -10.41
N GLY A 139 42.18 -52.76 -11.12
CA GLY A 139 41.47 -53.98 -10.71
C GLY A 139 41.98 -55.26 -11.40
N LEU A 140 43.11 -55.20 -12.10
CA LEU A 140 43.70 -56.34 -12.81
C LEU A 140 45.12 -56.64 -12.29
N PHE A 141 45.25 -56.87 -11.00
CA PHE A 141 46.33 -57.64 -10.37
C PHE A 141 45.76 -58.43 -9.21
#